data_AF-A0A4W4DZE1-F1
#
_entry.id   AF-A0A4W4DZE1-F1
#
_cell.length_a   1.000
_cell.length_b   1.000
_cell.length_c   1.000
_cell.angle_alpha   90.00
_cell.angle_beta   90.00
_cell.angle_gamma   90.00
#
_symmetry.space_group_name_H-M   'P 1'
#
loop_
_entity.id
_entity.type
_entity.pdbx_description
1 polymer ?
#
loop_
_entity_poly.entity_id
_entity_poly.type
_entity_poly.pdbx_seq_one_letter_code
_entity_poly.pdbx_strand_id
1 'polypeptide(L)'
;YLCLVRVKYKPDLVSSVILALKDPMSVERSNLLSMMKLSIKVLIQSSLNLGRTLDSEYPPLQQFFVVLEHCLKHGLKVKKSFIGQNKSIWAPLELVEKLCPESADLATSVRDMPGLKTGLGKARAWLHLALMQKKMADYLKVLINRRDLLGEFYELGALLLEEEGSVVAGMLVGLNVIDANLCVKGEDLDSQVGVIDFSLYLKDPQTTESTQDGAKMTAILDQKHYIEELNRHLSCTVTDLQVKMDSLEKTNSKLIEELSAATDRINSLREEQEQLRQENISILQSSQRKEEVTLQDSQVELETYRQTRQGLDEMYNVVWKQYKEEKRIRQELQKELELQVGLKQEMEVAMKLLEKDIHEKKDTLAALRQQLDQVKSLNLNMYNKAQVLMHLKYESKSFSLNFPNMLDDLGVLLHKYVEDCCRLFESCGLALSDDNVWSHQELLELQHEKKQLQQLCEEQEQALQEMGLHLIFLFQGHAWLKDDEATQCKQCQKEFSISRRKHHCRNCGDIYCSNCSSNELALPSYPRPVRVCDVCHTLLLQRSSTSS
;
A
#
# COMPACT_ATOMS: atom_id res chain seq x y z
N TYR A 1 51.19 -25.92 -59.88
CA TYR A 1 52.02 -24.91 -59.22
C TYR A 1 52.24 -23.76 -60.17
N LEU A 2 51.94 -22.51 -59.73
CA LEU A 2 52.35 -21.22 -60.33
C LEU A 2 51.79 -20.92 -61.74
N CYS A 3 51.51 -19.68 -62.17
CA CYS A 3 51.35 -18.37 -61.56
C CYS A 3 50.75 -17.47 -62.67
N LEU A 4 50.09 -16.39 -62.25
CA LEU A 4 49.55 -15.28 -63.07
C LEU A 4 50.54 -14.67 -64.06
N VAL A 5 50.07 -14.24 -65.24
CA VAL A 5 50.41 -12.92 -65.83
C VAL A 5 49.21 -12.34 -66.61
N ARG A 6 48.81 -11.12 -66.23
CA ARG A 6 47.89 -10.17 -66.88
C ARG A 6 48.42 -9.71 -68.25
N VAL A 7 47.55 -9.21 -69.14
CA VAL A 7 47.53 -7.77 -69.57
C VAL A 7 46.46 -7.52 -70.65
N LYS A 8 45.53 -6.61 -70.28
CA LYS A 8 44.82 -5.52 -71.02
C LYS A 8 44.41 -5.68 -72.49
N TYR A 9 43.11 -5.49 -72.72
CA TYR A 9 42.59 -4.53 -73.72
C TYR A 9 41.36 -3.80 -73.12
N LYS A 10 41.28 -2.48 -73.32
CA LYS A 10 40.21 -1.59 -72.84
C LYS A 10 39.36 -1.14 -74.07
N PRO A 11 38.18 -0.55 -73.85
CA PRO A 11 36.95 -0.70 -74.62
C PRO A 11 36.82 0.41 -75.69
N ASP A 12 35.68 0.42 -76.40
CA ASP A 12 35.07 1.55 -77.13
C ASP A 12 34.65 1.15 -78.55
N LEU A 13 33.44 0.58 -78.72
CA LEU A 13 32.53 0.86 -79.86
C LEU A 13 31.20 0.06 -79.84
N VAL A 14 30.52 -0.04 -78.69
CA VAL A 14 29.13 -0.56 -78.68
C VAL A 14 28.24 0.33 -77.80
N SER A 15 28.31 1.65 -78.01
CA SER A 15 27.58 2.64 -77.21
C SER A 15 26.65 3.56 -78.01
N SER A 16 26.34 3.27 -79.27
CA SER A 16 25.61 4.25 -80.10
C SER A 16 24.40 3.74 -80.89
N VAL A 17 23.96 2.49 -80.72
CA VAL A 17 22.80 1.96 -81.48
C VAL A 17 21.78 1.16 -80.64
N ILE A 18 21.77 1.31 -79.31
CA ILE A 18 20.54 1.07 -78.54
C ILE A 18 19.94 2.44 -78.27
N LEU A 19 19.20 2.93 -79.26
CA LEU A 19 18.29 4.05 -79.14
C LEU A 19 17.45 3.89 -77.88
N ALA A 20 17.53 4.93 -77.06
CA ALA A 20 16.85 5.09 -75.80
C ALA A 20 15.33 4.82 -75.92
N LEU A 21 14.91 3.59 -75.64
CA LEU A 21 13.64 3.39 -74.97
C LEU A 21 13.85 3.95 -73.56
N LYS A 22 13.63 5.27 -73.41
CA LYS A 22 13.59 5.87 -72.07
C LYS A 22 12.60 5.04 -71.27
N ASP A 23 13.06 4.49 -70.15
CA ASP A 23 12.22 3.80 -69.19
C ASP A 23 10.94 4.63 -68.96
N PRO A 24 9.73 4.07 -69.17
CA PRO A 24 8.48 4.82 -69.04
C PRO A 24 8.40 5.60 -67.72
N MET A 25 8.93 5.03 -66.64
CA MET A 25 8.97 5.67 -65.32
C MET A 25 9.93 6.88 -65.28
N SER A 26 11.05 6.84 -66.02
CA SER A 26 11.96 7.99 -66.18
C SER A 26 11.32 9.12 -67.01
N VAL A 27 10.55 8.79 -68.06
CA VAL A 27 9.82 9.80 -68.85
C VAL A 27 8.74 10.47 -68.00
N GLU A 28 7.96 9.67 -67.26
CA GLU A 28 6.90 10.16 -66.39
C GLU A 28 7.45 11.09 -65.29
N ARG A 29 8.56 10.71 -64.65
CA ARG A 29 9.29 11.57 -63.70
C ARG A 29 9.70 12.92 -64.30
N SER A 30 10.27 12.89 -65.51
CA SER A 30 10.72 14.11 -66.19
C SER A 30 9.55 15.03 -66.53
N ASN A 31 8.41 14.46 -66.94
CA ASN A 31 7.18 15.18 -67.20
C ASN A 31 6.59 15.79 -65.92
N LEU A 32 6.52 15.02 -64.82
CA LEU A 32 6.06 15.51 -63.52
C LEU A 32 6.94 16.64 -62.99
N LEU A 33 8.27 16.53 -63.11
CA LEU A 33 9.18 17.61 -62.74
C LEU A 33 8.92 18.88 -63.58
N SER A 34 8.65 18.73 -64.87
CA SER A 34 8.36 19.85 -65.77
C SER A 34 7.03 20.53 -65.44
N MET A 35 5.99 19.74 -65.16
CA MET A 35 4.70 20.25 -64.68
C MET A 35 4.85 20.95 -63.33
N MET A 36 5.63 20.39 -62.40
CA MET A 36 5.86 20.98 -61.09
C MET A 36 6.62 22.30 -61.20
N LYS A 37 7.66 22.37 -62.04
CA LYS A 37 8.39 23.62 -62.35
C LYS A 37 7.46 24.71 -62.85
N LEU A 38 6.61 24.36 -63.83
CA LEU A 38 5.67 25.30 -64.42
C LEU A 38 4.63 25.75 -63.39
N SER A 39 4.08 24.81 -62.61
CA SER A 39 3.07 25.09 -61.60
C SER A 39 3.60 26.00 -60.49
N ILE A 40 4.82 25.75 -59.97
CA ILE A 40 5.46 26.62 -58.97
C ILE A 40 5.70 28.01 -59.57
N LYS A 41 6.24 28.09 -60.79
CA LYS A 41 6.51 29.37 -61.45
C LYS A 41 5.24 30.19 -61.64
N VAL A 42 4.18 29.58 -62.16
CA VAL A 42 2.88 30.23 -62.37
C VAL A 42 2.28 30.66 -61.04
N LEU A 43 2.31 29.80 -60.01
CA LEU A 43 1.77 30.13 -58.70
C LEU A 43 2.47 31.34 -58.07
N ILE A 44 3.81 31.34 -58.03
CA ILE A 44 4.58 32.46 -57.45
C ILE A 44 4.36 33.74 -58.25
N GLN A 45 4.43 33.68 -59.58
CA GLN A 45 4.27 34.86 -60.42
C GLN A 45 2.86 35.44 -60.30
N SER A 46 1.84 34.59 -60.35
CA SER A 46 0.45 35.04 -60.24
C SER A 46 0.10 35.50 -58.81
N SER A 47 0.68 34.90 -57.76
CA SER A 47 0.48 35.37 -56.37
C SER A 47 1.12 36.73 -56.12
N LEU A 48 2.34 36.95 -56.62
CA LEU A 48 3.04 38.23 -56.52
C LEU A 48 2.30 39.33 -57.30
N ASN A 49 1.71 38.99 -58.46
CA ASN A 49 0.87 39.92 -59.21
C ASN A 49 -0.45 40.24 -58.51
N LEU A 50 -1.03 39.28 -57.79
CA LEU A 50 -2.30 39.46 -57.08
C LEU A 50 -2.15 40.29 -55.80
N GLY A 51 -1.02 40.16 -55.08
CA GLY A 51 -0.66 41.02 -53.95
C GLY A 51 -1.52 40.88 -52.68
N ARG A 52 -2.37 39.85 -52.59
CA ARG A 52 -3.22 39.54 -51.42
C ARG A 52 -3.01 38.11 -50.95
N THR A 53 -3.45 37.82 -49.73
CA THR A 53 -3.49 36.45 -49.18
C THR A 53 -4.32 35.53 -50.08
N LEU A 54 -3.76 34.36 -50.43
CA LEU A 54 -4.42 33.37 -51.27
C LEU A 54 -5.45 32.56 -50.47
N ASP A 55 -6.59 32.32 -51.10
CA ASP A 55 -7.68 31.47 -50.61
C ASP A 55 -7.63 30.07 -51.29
N SER A 56 -8.45 29.14 -50.80
CA SER A 56 -8.54 27.76 -51.32
C SER A 56 -9.16 27.66 -52.72
N GLU A 57 -9.81 28.73 -53.19
CA GLU A 57 -10.44 28.81 -54.51
C GLU A 57 -9.50 29.32 -55.59
N TYR A 58 -8.30 29.76 -55.21
CA TYR A 58 -7.33 30.31 -56.15
C TYR A 58 -6.83 29.25 -57.16
N PRO A 59 -7.15 29.36 -58.46
CA PRO A 59 -6.90 28.27 -59.41
C PRO A 59 -5.43 27.85 -59.56
N PRO A 60 -4.44 28.78 -59.61
CA PRO A 60 -3.03 28.39 -59.65
C PRO A 60 -2.59 27.58 -58.43
N LEU A 61 -3.20 27.83 -57.26
CA LEU A 61 -2.89 27.11 -56.04
C LEU A 61 -3.53 25.72 -56.03
N GLN A 62 -4.77 25.59 -56.48
CA GLN A 62 -5.43 24.28 -56.66
C GLN A 62 -4.63 23.41 -57.63
N GLN A 63 -4.22 23.98 -58.76
CA GLN A 63 -3.41 23.30 -59.76
C GLN A 63 -2.06 22.83 -59.18
N PHE A 64 -1.42 23.66 -58.36
CA PHE A 64 -0.20 23.31 -57.65
C PHE A 64 -0.39 22.08 -56.75
N PHE A 65 -1.44 22.04 -55.93
CA PHE A 65 -1.69 20.89 -55.06
C PHE A 65 -1.97 19.62 -55.86
N VAL A 66 -2.68 19.71 -56.98
CA VAL A 66 -2.93 18.56 -57.87
C VAL A 66 -1.61 18.03 -58.45
N VAL A 67 -0.74 18.90 -58.97
CA VAL A 67 0.56 18.47 -59.53
C VAL A 67 1.47 17.90 -58.44
N LEU A 68 1.50 18.51 -57.25
CA LEU A 68 2.26 18.01 -56.11
C LEU A 68 1.77 16.63 -55.66
N GLU A 69 0.45 16.42 -55.59
CA GLU A 69 -0.13 15.12 -55.27
C GLU A 69 0.30 14.03 -56.27
N HIS A 70 0.33 14.34 -57.57
CA HIS A 70 0.83 13.40 -58.58
C HIS A 70 2.32 13.10 -58.42
N CYS A 71 3.13 14.10 -58.06
CA CYS A 71 4.55 13.90 -57.76
C CYS A 71 4.74 12.97 -56.55
N LEU A 72 3.93 13.13 -55.49
CA LEU A 72 3.96 12.28 -54.29
C LEU A 72 3.39 10.88 -54.55
N LYS A 73 2.49 10.69 -55.50
CA LYS A 73 1.93 9.37 -55.84
C LYS A 73 2.84 8.55 -56.78
N HIS A 74 3.75 9.20 -57.49
CA HIS A 74 4.57 8.55 -58.50
C HIS A 74 5.49 7.47 -57.89
N GLY A 75 5.28 6.22 -58.29
CA GLY A 75 6.05 5.06 -57.81
C GLY A 75 5.71 4.63 -56.38
N LEU A 76 4.55 5.01 -55.83
CA LEU A 76 4.10 4.56 -54.51
C LEU A 76 3.69 3.07 -54.55
N LYS A 77 4.31 2.24 -53.69
CA LYS A 77 4.01 0.81 -53.54
C LYS A 77 2.60 0.58 -53.03
N VAL A 78 1.88 -0.35 -53.63
CA VAL A 78 0.56 -0.79 -53.12
C VAL A 78 0.79 -1.84 -52.03
N LYS A 79 0.73 -1.46 -50.75
CA LYS A 79 0.72 -2.42 -49.64
C LYS A 79 -0.65 -3.12 -49.57
N LYS A 80 -0.69 -4.44 -49.71
CA LYS A 80 -1.89 -5.26 -49.46
C LYS A 80 -2.15 -5.32 -47.96
N SER A 81 -3.20 -4.66 -47.47
CA SER A 81 -3.71 -4.82 -46.11
C SER A 81 -4.92 -5.74 -46.10
N PHE A 82 -5.14 -6.46 -45.00
CA PHE A 82 -6.26 -7.39 -44.80
C PHE A 82 -7.65 -6.71 -44.86
N ILE A 83 -7.70 -5.37 -44.80
CA ILE A 83 -8.94 -4.55 -44.81
C ILE A 83 -8.94 -3.54 -45.97
N GLY A 84 -8.38 -3.93 -47.13
CA GLY A 84 -8.49 -3.17 -48.38
C GLY A 84 -7.20 -2.49 -48.85
N GLN A 85 -7.16 -2.16 -50.14
CA GLN A 85 -6.05 -1.52 -50.80
C GLN A 85 -6.12 0.00 -50.54
N ASN A 86 -5.12 0.60 -49.89
CA ASN A 86 -5.08 2.04 -49.74
C ASN A 86 -3.77 2.61 -50.31
N LYS A 87 -3.85 3.21 -51.50
CA LYS A 87 -2.78 4.02 -52.12
C LYS A 87 -2.75 5.40 -51.46
N SER A 88 -2.47 5.45 -50.16
CA SER A 88 -2.44 6.73 -49.44
C SER A 88 -1.03 7.26 -49.32
N ILE A 89 -0.80 8.46 -49.87
CA ILE A 89 0.40 9.27 -49.64
C ILE A 89 0.51 9.77 -48.20
N TRP A 90 -0.51 9.54 -47.34
CA TRP A 90 -0.46 9.88 -45.91
C TRP A 90 0.64 9.15 -45.16
N ALA A 91 0.84 7.84 -45.41
CA ALA A 91 1.80 7.06 -44.63
C ALA A 91 3.26 7.54 -44.78
N PRO A 92 3.74 7.91 -45.99
CA PRO A 92 5.00 8.64 -46.13
C PRO A 92 5.04 9.99 -45.42
N LEU A 93 3.95 10.77 -45.44
CA LEU A 93 3.90 12.09 -44.80
C LEU A 93 3.86 12.00 -43.27
N GLU A 94 3.26 10.96 -42.70
CA GLU A 94 3.26 10.69 -41.26
C GLU A 94 4.67 10.37 -40.72
N LEU A 95 5.62 9.98 -41.58
CA LEU A 95 7.03 9.88 -41.17
C LEU A 95 7.64 11.24 -40.80
N VAL A 96 7.12 12.36 -41.32
CA VAL A 96 7.63 13.70 -40.98
C VAL A 96 7.49 13.95 -39.48
N GLU A 97 6.38 13.53 -38.86
CA GLU A 97 6.14 13.63 -37.42
C GLU A 97 7.27 12.96 -36.62
N LYS A 98 7.72 11.79 -37.07
CA LYS A 98 8.79 11.02 -36.41
C LYS A 98 10.18 11.61 -36.64
N LEU A 99 10.38 12.29 -37.77
CA LEU A 99 11.68 12.83 -38.17
C LEU A 99 11.89 14.28 -37.74
N CYS A 100 10.80 15.04 -37.53
CA CYS A 100 10.82 16.45 -37.19
C CYS A 100 9.78 16.71 -36.08
N PRO A 101 10.20 16.73 -34.79
CA PRO A 101 9.30 16.95 -33.66
C PRO A 101 8.51 18.26 -33.74
N GLU A 102 9.04 19.28 -34.42
CA GLU A 102 8.35 20.56 -34.70
C GLU A 102 7.08 20.39 -35.55
N SER A 103 6.89 19.26 -36.22
CA SER A 103 5.71 18.95 -37.03
C SER A 103 4.64 18.15 -36.29
N ALA A 104 4.83 17.85 -35.00
CA ALA A 104 3.88 17.05 -34.21
C ALA A 104 2.49 17.68 -34.14
N ASP A 105 2.42 19.00 -33.99
CA ASP A 105 1.16 19.74 -33.94
C ASP A 105 0.41 19.66 -35.29
N LEU A 106 1.15 19.61 -36.41
CA LEU A 106 0.59 19.51 -37.75
C LEU A 106 -0.09 18.15 -37.98
N ALA A 107 0.59 17.05 -37.65
CA ALA A 107 0.03 15.71 -37.80
C ALA A 107 -1.19 15.49 -36.90
N THR A 108 -1.13 16.00 -35.67
CA THR A 108 -2.25 15.97 -34.71
C THR A 108 -3.44 16.76 -35.25
N SER A 109 -3.22 17.98 -35.75
CA SER A 109 -4.27 18.83 -36.34
C SER A 109 -5.01 18.16 -37.51
N VAL A 110 -4.30 17.38 -38.32
CA VAL A 110 -4.89 16.63 -39.44
C VAL A 110 -5.68 15.41 -38.95
N ARG A 111 -5.19 14.73 -37.90
CA ARG A 111 -5.83 13.53 -37.34
C ARG A 111 -7.16 13.87 -36.66
N ASP A 112 -7.22 15.04 -36.01
CA ASP A 112 -8.38 15.51 -35.26
C ASP A 112 -9.34 16.37 -36.12
N MET A 113 -9.04 16.54 -37.41
CA MET A 113 -9.85 17.34 -38.32
C MET A 113 -11.23 16.70 -38.58
N PRO A 114 -12.34 17.38 -38.24
CA PRO A 114 -13.68 16.84 -38.44
C PRO A 114 -14.02 16.75 -39.94
N GLY A 115 -14.70 15.66 -40.31
CA GLY A 115 -15.16 15.42 -41.69
C GLY A 115 -14.19 14.66 -42.60
N LEU A 116 -12.93 14.45 -42.18
CA LEU A 116 -11.90 13.82 -42.99
C LEU A 116 -11.88 12.29 -42.83
N LYS A 117 -12.34 11.55 -43.84
CA LYS A 117 -12.55 10.10 -43.77
C LYS A 117 -11.47 9.31 -44.48
N THR A 118 -10.84 9.85 -45.53
CA THR A 118 -9.85 9.11 -46.33
C THR A 118 -8.41 9.45 -45.97
N GLY A 119 -7.50 8.50 -46.21
CA GLY A 119 -6.06 8.75 -46.10
C GLY A 119 -5.57 9.81 -47.11
N LEU A 120 -6.20 9.90 -48.28
CA LEU A 120 -5.87 10.92 -49.27
C LEU A 120 -6.31 12.32 -48.80
N GLY A 121 -7.49 12.45 -48.20
CA GLY A 121 -7.96 13.67 -47.56
C GLY A 121 -7.00 14.14 -46.46
N LYS A 122 -6.55 13.22 -45.60
CA LYS A 122 -5.52 13.49 -44.57
C LYS A 122 -4.25 14.07 -45.18
N ALA A 123 -3.74 13.45 -46.24
CA ALA A 123 -2.56 13.98 -46.93
C ALA A 123 -2.79 15.37 -47.54
N ARG A 124 -3.96 15.62 -48.14
CA ARG A 124 -4.31 16.94 -48.69
C ARG A 124 -4.36 17.99 -47.60
N ALA A 125 -5.05 17.73 -46.49
CA ALA A 125 -5.12 18.65 -45.35
C ALA A 125 -3.72 18.97 -44.81
N TRP A 126 -2.87 17.95 -44.68
CA TRP A 126 -1.48 18.11 -44.27
C TRP A 126 -0.68 19.01 -45.22
N LEU A 127 -0.83 18.83 -46.53
CA LEU A 127 -0.15 19.67 -47.52
C LEU A 127 -0.62 21.12 -47.46
N HIS A 128 -1.92 21.35 -47.24
CA HIS A 128 -2.48 22.71 -47.10
C HIS A 128 -1.91 23.40 -45.85
N LEU A 129 -1.92 22.72 -44.71
CA LEU A 129 -1.40 23.25 -43.46
C LEU A 129 0.12 23.46 -43.52
N ALA A 130 0.88 22.55 -44.15
CA ALA A 130 2.33 22.69 -44.34
C ALA A 130 2.69 23.91 -45.21
N LEU A 131 1.84 24.26 -46.19
CA LEU A 131 1.99 25.48 -46.98
C LEU A 131 1.73 26.72 -46.12
N MET A 132 0.63 26.73 -45.35
CA MET A 132 0.30 27.84 -44.44
C MET A 132 1.39 28.08 -43.39
N GLN A 133 2.03 27.01 -42.91
CA GLN A 133 3.19 27.09 -42.00
C GLN A 133 4.50 27.51 -42.68
N LYS A 134 4.54 27.59 -44.02
CA LYS A 134 5.75 27.89 -44.80
C LYS A 134 6.89 26.90 -44.55
N LYS A 135 6.54 25.64 -44.28
CA LYS A 135 7.47 24.54 -43.94
C LYS A 135 7.44 23.37 -44.91
N MET A 136 6.60 23.43 -45.94
CA MET A 136 6.44 22.35 -46.92
C MET A 136 7.77 21.87 -47.52
N ALA A 137 8.66 22.79 -47.90
CA ALA A 137 9.97 22.46 -48.46
C ALA A 137 10.86 21.74 -47.44
N ASP A 138 10.88 22.22 -46.20
CA ASP A 138 11.67 21.64 -45.11
C ASP A 138 11.22 20.21 -44.82
N TYR A 139 9.92 19.99 -44.68
CA TYR A 139 9.35 18.68 -44.41
C TYR A 139 9.62 17.67 -45.54
N LEU A 140 9.43 18.08 -46.80
CA LEU A 140 9.68 17.18 -47.92
C LEU A 140 11.17 16.85 -48.06
N LYS A 141 12.06 17.82 -47.78
CA LYS A 141 13.51 17.61 -47.76
C LYS A 141 13.93 16.59 -46.68
N VAL A 142 13.34 16.67 -45.48
CA VAL A 142 13.60 15.70 -44.40
C VAL A 142 13.21 14.28 -44.82
N LEU A 143 12.06 14.11 -45.49
CA LEU A 143 11.65 12.81 -46.03
C LEU A 143 12.64 12.27 -47.08
N ILE A 144 13.00 13.09 -48.06
CA ILE A 144 13.88 12.69 -49.17
C ILE A 144 15.28 12.34 -48.66
N ASN A 145 15.77 13.02 -47.60
CA ASN A 145 17.06 12.72 -46.98
C ASN A 145 17.08 11.35 -46.28
N ARG A 146 15.91 10.81 -45.90
CA ARG A 146 15.76 9.49 -45.27
C ARG A 146 15.28 8.44 -46.28
N ARG A 147 16.08 8.26 -47.35
CA ARG A 147 15.84 7.28 -48.43
C ARG A 147 15.66 5.86 -47.90
N ASP A 148 16.29 5.52 -46.77
CA ASP A 148 16.17 4.23 -46.08
C ASP A 148 14.72 3.94 -45.64
N LEU A 149 14.06 4.92 -45.03
CA LEU A 149 12.66 4.79 -44.58
C LEU A 149 11.69 5.00 -45.75
N LEU A 150 11.99 5.95 -46.64
CA LEU A 150 11.14 6.28 -47.78
C LEU A 150 11.06 5.12 -48.79
N GLY A 151 12.14 4.33 -48.91
CA GLY A 151 12.20 3.13 -49.74
C GLY A 151 11.21 2.03 -49.36
N GLU A 152 10.65 2.03 -48.14
CA GLU A 152 9.58 1.10 -47.75
C GLU A 152 8.24 1.40 -48.45
N PHE A 153 8.05 2.65 -48.86
CA PHE A 153 6.80 3.15 -49.43
C PHE A 153 6.87 3.31 -50.95
N TYR A 154 8.06 3.52 -51.51
CA TYR A 154 8.24 3.80 -52.94
C TYR A 154 9.05 2.71 -53.66
N GLU A 155 8.73 2.50 -54.93
CA GLU A 155 9.48 1.67 -55.87
C GLU A 155 10.78 2.36 -56.30
N LEU A 156 11.78 1.56 -56.69
CA LEU A 156 13.02 2.10 -57.25
C LEU A 156 12.69 2.85 -58.55
N GLY A 157 13.20 4.06 -58.73
CA GLY A 157 12.82 4.95 -59.83
C GLY A 157 11.64 5.88 -59.53
N ALA A 158 11.05 5.85 -58.33
CA ALA A 158 10.04 6.81 -57.90
C ALA A 158 10.58 8.25 -57.80
N LEU A 159 9.75 9.25 -58.09
CA LEU A 159 10.18 10.65 -58.16
C LEU A 159 10.86 11.14 -56.88
N LEU A 160 10.31 10.81 -55.70
CA LEU A 160 10.86 11.22 -54.41
C LEU A 160 12.17 10.51 -54.03
N LEU A 161 12.46 9.36 -54.63
CA LEU A 161 13.72 8.63 -54.38
C LEU A 161 14.83 9.07 -55.33
N GLU A 162 14.52 9.76 -56.42
CA GLU A 162 15.47 10.15 -57.46
C GLU A 162 15.85 11.64 -57.37
N GLU A 163 16.78 12.09 -58.21
CA GLU A 163 17.29 13.48 -58.19
C GLU A 163 16.17 14.52 -58.38
N GLU A 164 15.14 14.20 -59.18
CA GLU A 164 14.02 15.10 -59.43
C GLU A 164 13.26 15.46 -58.15
N GLY A 165 13.13 14.54 -57.19
CA GLY A 165 12.51 14.82 -55.90
C GLY A 165 13.28 15.87 -55.10
N SER A 166 14.62 15.79 -55.10
CA SER A 166 15.47 16.80 -54.47
C SER A 166 15.33 18.17 -55.14
N VAL A 167 15.21 18.20 -56.47
CA VAL A 167 14.95 19.44 -57.22
C VAL A 167 13.58 20.00 -56.87
N VAL A 168 12.52 19.18 -56.79
CA VAL A 168 11.18 19.60 -56.36
C VAL A 168 11.23 20.21 -54.96
N ALA A 169 11.83 19.53 -53.98
CA ALA A 169 11.96 20.07 -52.62
C ALA A 169 12.72 21.41 -52.58
N GLY A 170 13.78 21.56 -53.38
CA GLY A 170 14.51 22.83 -53.51
C GLY A 170 13.65 23.96 -54.10
N MET A 171 12.81 23.67 -55.09
CA MET A 171 11.92 24.65 -55.70
C MET A 171 10.78 25.08 -54.77
N LEU A 172 10.31 24.19 -53.89
CA LEU A 172 9.26 24.49 -52.92
C LEU A 172 9.68 25.58 -51.92
N VAL A 173 10.98 25.83 -51.71
CA VAL A 173 11.46 26.94 -50.87
C VAL A 173 10.96 28.30 -51.38
N GLY A 174 10.79 28.43 -52.70
CA GLY A 174 10.24 29.64 -53.32
C GLY A 174 8.80 29.94 -52.89
N LEU A 175 8.05 28.95 -52.38
CA LEU A 175 6.68 29.14 -51.91
C LEU A 175 6.60 29.84 -50.54
N ASN A 176 7.71 29.97 -49.81
CA ASN A 176 7.71 30.65 -48.51
C ASN A 176 7.31 32.13 -48.60
N VAL A 177 7.42 32.73 -49.79
CA VAL A 177 6.96 34.11 -50.07
C VAL A 177 5.44 34.22 -50.20
N ILE A 178 4.74 33.11 -50.39
CA ILE A 178 3.29 33.08 -50.54
C ILE A 178 2.66 33.25 -49.16
N ASP A 179 1.68 34.14 -49.08
CA ASP A 179 0.78 34.26 -47.95
C ASP A 179 -0.55 33.59 -48.30
N ALA A 180 -0.91 32.55 -47.56
CA ALA A 180 -2.09 31.74 -47.84
C ALA A 180 -2.86 31.49 -46.53
N ASN A 181 -4.17 31.69 -46.59
CA ASN A 181 -5.07 31.37 -45.50
C ASN A 181 -6.16 30.44 -46.05
N LEU A 182 -5.92 29.14 -45.96
CA LEU A 182 -6.74 28.13 -46.61
C LEU A 182 -7.79 27.63 -45.61
N CYS A 183 -9.06 27.83 -45.95
CA CYS A 183 -10.17 27.23 -45.21
C CYS A 183 -10.17 25.72 -45.46
N VAL A 184 -9.47 24.96 -44.61
CA VAL A 184 -9.43 23.50 -44.71
C VAL A 184 -10.72 22.91 -44.13
N LYS A 185 -11.71 22.64 -44.99
CA LYS A 185 -12.92 21.89 -44.63
C LYS A 185 -12.71 20.41 -44.95
N GLY A 186 -12.92 19.53 -43.97
CA GLY A 186 -12.60 18.10 -44.11
C GLY A 186 -13.36 17.39 -45.24
N GLU A 187 -14.60 17.79 -45.52
CA GLU A 187 -15.47 17.14 -46.51
C GLU A 187 -15.03 17.42 -47.96
N ASP A 188 -14.58 18.64 -48.27
CA ASP A 188 -14.20 19.06 -49.63
C ASP A 188 -12.92 18.37 -50.12
N LEU A 189 -12.01 18.07 -49.19
CA LEU A 189 -10.72 17.45 -49.49
C LEU A 189 -10.80 15.96 -49.84
N ASP A 190 -11.82 15.25 -49.35
CA ASP A 190 -12.04 13.85 -49.73
C ASP A 190 -12.58 13.72 -51.16
N SER A 191 -13.25 14.74 -51.70
CA SER A 191 -13.90 14.73 -53.02
C SER A 191 -13.22 15.55 -54.12
N GLN A 192 -12.09 16.21 -53.86
CA GLN A 192 -11.46 17.12 -54.83
C GLN A 192 -11.06 16.41 -56.15
N VAL A 193 -11.59 16.93 -57.26
CA VAL A 193 -11.36 16.46 -58.64
C VAL A 193 -9.93 16.80 -59.09
N GLY A 194 -9.14 15.78 -59.41
CA GLY A 194 -7.70 15.91 -59.73
C GLY A 194 -7.39 16.12 -61.22
N VAL A 195 -8.22 16.85 -61.96
CA VAL A 195 -8.01 17.10 -63.40
C VAL A 195 -7.12 18.32 -63.60
N ILE A 196 -6.04 18.15 -64.38
CA ILE A 196 -5.15 19.24 -64.81
C ILE A 196 -5.77 19.90 -66.05
N ASP A 197 -6.11 21.19 -65.99
CA ASP A 197 -6.56 21.93 -67.17
C ASP A 197 -5.36 22.36 -68.04
N PHE A 198 -5.24 21.74 -69.21
CA PHE A 198 -4.15 22.02 -70.15
C PHE A 198 -4.41 23.26 -71.03
N SER A 199 -5.62 23.84 -71.01
CA SER A 199 -6.01 24.97 -71.85
C SER A 199 -5.20 26.25 -71.56
N LEU A 200 -4.67 26.38 -70.35
CA LEU A 200 -3.74 27.44 -69.95
C LEU A 200 -2.39 27.38 -70.67
N TYR A 201 -2.08 26.29 -71.39
CA TYR A 201 -0.77 26.02 -71.96
C TYR A 201 -0.75 25.90 -73.50
N LEU A 202 -1.89 26.05 -74.18
CA LEU A 202 -2.01 25.86 -75.65
C LEU A 202 -2.64 27.10 -76.34
N LYS A 203 -1.84 27.92 -77.04
CA LYS A 203 -2.31 28.91 -78.05
C LYS A 203 -1.31 29.04 -79.21
N ASP A 204 -1.78 29.01 -80.46
CA ASP A 204 -0.99 29.20 -81.70
C ASP A 204 -1.77 30.03 -82.77
N PRO A 205 -1.14 30.83 -83.67
CA PRO A 205 -1.84 31.74 -84.59
C PRO A 205 -1.59 31.55 -86.13
N GLN A 206 -2.58 32.01 -86.92
CA GLN A 206 -2.57 32.55 -88.32
C GLN A 206 -2.99 31.68 -89.54
N THR A 207 -3.84 32.24 -90.43
CA THR A 207 -3.64 32.41 -91.92
C THR A 207 -4.84 33.06 -92.68
N THR A 208 -4.56 33.73 -93.81
CA THR A 208 -5.39 34.58 -94.72
C THR A 208 -5.52 34.01 -96.15
N GLU A 209 -6.59 34.28 -96.92
CA GLU A 209 -6.67 34.05 -98.39
C GLU A 209 -7.60 35.02 -99.18
N SER A 210 -7.37 35.20 -100.50
CA SER A 210 -8.25 35.95 -101.44
C SER A 210 -8.15 35.54 -102.94
N THR A 211 -9.32 35.29 -103.59
CA THR A 211 -9.91 35.75 -104.91
C THR A 211 -9.15 35.70 -106.28
N GLN A 212 -9.73 35.78 -107.50
CA GLN A 212 -10.99 35.42 -108.25
C GLN A 212 -10.92 36.01 -109.71
N ASP A 213 -11.48 35.32 -110.72
CA ASP A 213 -12.14 35.69 -112.04
C ASP A 213 -11.76 36.85 -113.03
N GLY A 214 -12.18 36.68 -114.32
CA GLY A 214 -12.21 37.72 -115.38
C GLY A 214 -13.27 37.51 -116.50
N ALA A 215 -14.16 38.49 -116.70
CA ALA A 215 -15.34 38.51 -117.59
C ALA A 215 -15.39 39.81 -118.44
N LYS A 216 -15.97 39.81 -119.68
CA LYS A 216 -16.67 41.02 -120.22
C LYS A 216 -17.44 40.94 -121.55
N MET A 217 -17.18 40.02 -122.50
CA MET A 217 -18.07 39.91 -123.69
C MET A 217 -19.26 38.98 -123.45
N THR A 218 -19.09 38.13 -122.45
CA THR A 218 -20.14 37.49 -121.67
C THR A 218 -21.12 38.52 -121.07
N ALA A 219 -20.80 39.81 -120.87
CA ALA A 219 -21.54 40.76 -120.03
C ALA A 219 -23.02 41.12 -120.35
N ILE A 220 -23.54 40.93 -121.57
CA ILE A 220 -24.94 41.33 -121.91
C ILE A 220 -25.89 40.12 -121.96
N LEU A 221 -25.41 38.99 -122.50
CA LEU A 221 -26.06 37.70 -122.30
C LEU A 221 -25.86 37.22 -120.86
N ASP A 222 -24.70 37.48 -120.26
CA ASP A 222 -24.51 37.47 -118.83
C ASP A 222 -25.42 38.48 -118.19
N GLN A 223 -25.62 39.74 -118.56
CA GLN A 223 -26.54 40.59 -117.76
C GLN A 223 -27.95 39.99 -117.62
N LYS A 224 -28.50 39.36 -118.66
CA LYS A 224 -29.77 38.63 -118.56
C LYS A 224 -29.60 37.30 -117.79
N HIS A 225 -28.59 36.51 -118.12
CA HIS A 225 -28.27 35.26 -117.45
C HIS A 225 -27.83 35.47 -115.99
N TYR A 226 -27.34 36.64 -115.65
CA TYR A 226 -26.85 37.17 -114.37
C TYR A 226 -28.01 37.70 -113.60
N ILE A 227 -29.00 38.36 -114.22
CA ILE A 227 -30.25 38.69 -113.53
C ILE A 227 -31.04 37.41 -113.27
N GLU A 228 -31.09 36.45 -114.20
CA GLU A 228 -31.72 35.14 -114.00
C GLU A 228 -30.97 34.31 -112.96
N GLU A 229 -29.64 34.26 -113.02
CA GLU A 229 -28.78 33.56 -112.06
C GLU A 229 -28.76 34.27 -110.71
N LEU A 230 -28.84 35.60 -110.65
CA LEU A 230 -28.99 36.38 -109.43
C LEU A 230 -30.37 36.17 -108.83
N ASN A 231 -31.44 36.10 -109.63
CA ASN A 231 -32.78 35.74 -109.13
C ASN A 231 -32.82 34.28 -108.67
N ARG A 232 -32.10 33.36 -109.33
CA ARG A 232 -31.94 31.98 -108.89
C ARG A 232 -31.16 31.92 -107.58
N HIS A 233 -30.04 32.64 -107.48
CA HIS A 233 -29.23 32.75 -106.27
C HIS A 233 -30.01 33.40 -105.14
N LEU A 234 -30.75 34.49 -105.41
CA LEU A 234 -31.58 35.18 -104.45
C LEU A 234 -32.72 34.27 -103.99
N SER A 235 -33.35 33.52 -104.91
CA SER A 235 -34.37 32.52 -104.56
C SER A 235 -33.80 31.38 -103.72
N CYS A 236 -32.62 30.85 -104.07
CA CYS A 236 -31.90 29.87 -103.25
C CYS A 236 -31.55 30.45 -101.88
N THR A 237 -31.07 31.70 -101.82
CA THR A 237 -30.69 32.36 -100.57
C THR A 237 -31.91 32.62 -99.69
N VAL A 238 -33.03 33.05 -100.28
CA VAL A 238 -34.32 33.21 -99.59
C VAL A 238 -34.81 31.87 -99.08
N THR A 239 -34.68 30.80 -99.86
CA THR A 239 -35.07 29.44 -99.43
C THR A 239 -34.16 28.94 -98.29
N ASP A 240 -32.85 29.15 -98.37
CA ASP A 240 -31.90 28.80 -97.32
C ASP A 240 -32.13 29.60 -96.04
N LEU A 241 -32.44 30.89 -96.16
CA LEU A 241 -32.80 31.75 -95.04
C LEU A 241 -34.13 31.31 -94.43
N GLN A 242 -35.10 30.91 -95.23
CA GLN A 242 -36.38 30.37 -94.75
C GLN A 242 -36.16 29.07 -93.96
N VAL A 243 -35.36 28.14 -94.47
CA VAL A 243 -35.02 26.89 -93.74
C VAL A 243 -34.28 27.18 -92.43
N LYS A 244 -33.35 28.15 -92.43
CA LYS A 244 -32.67 28.59 -91.20
C LYS A 244 -33.62 29.24 -90.22
N MET A 245 -34.56 30.07 -90.69
CA MET A 245 -35.58 30.69 -89.86
C MET A 245 -36.47 29.63 -89.21
N ASP A 246 -36.99 28.68 -89.98
CA ASP A 246 -37.82 27.58 -89.48
C ASP A 246 -37.05 26.69 -88.47
N SER A 247 -35.76 26.45 -88.73
CA SER A 247 -34.89 25.74 -87.79
C SER A 247 -34.69 26.53 -86.49
N LEU A 248 -34.46 27.83 -86.58
CA LEU A 248 -34.28 28.70 -85.43
C LEU A 248 -35.57 28.79 -84.60
N GLU A 249 -36.73 28.92 -85.26
CA GLU A 249 -38.03 28.90 -84.58
C GLU A 249 -38.26 27.61 -83.81
N LYS A 250 -37.99 26.44 -84.41
CA LYS A 250 -38.08 25.15 -83.72
C LYS A 250 -37.12 25.07 -82.52
N THR A 251 -35.89 25.53 -82.67
CA THR A 251 -34.94 25.54 -81.55
C THR A 251 -35.38 26.49 -80.44
N ASN A 252 -35.96 27.65 -80.79
CA ASN A 252 -36.45 28.62 -79.82
C ASN A 252 -37.65 28.05 -79.03
N SER A 253 -38.59 27.39 -79.70
CA SER A 253 -39.70 26.69 -79.03
C SER A 253 -39.19 25.64 -78.03
N LYS A 254 -38.20 24.83 -78.44
CA LYS A 254 -37.60 23.82 -77.56
C LYS A 254 -36.90 24.45 -76.34
N LEU A 255 -36.16 25.53 -76.56
CA LEU A 255 -35.49 26.26 -75.47
C LEU A 255 -36.49 26.86 -74.48
N ILE A 256 -37.64 27.33 -74.94
CA ILE A 256 -38.72 27.83 -74.07
C ILE A 256 -39.29 26.71 -73.20
N GLU A 257 -39.53 25.52 -73.76
CA GLU A 257 -40.00 24.35 -73.00
C GLU A 257 -38.96 23.90 -71.96
N GLU A 258 -37.68 23.82 -72.35
CA GLU A 258 -36.59 23.48 -71.45
C GLU A 258 -36.44 24.52 -70.32
N LEU A 259 -36.60 25.80 -70.64
CA LEU A 259 -36.59 26.89 -69.66
C LEU A 259 -37.77 26.77 -68.68
N SER A 260 -38.97 26.45 -69.17
CA SER A 260 -40.14 26.24 -68.30
C SER A 260 -39.91 25.07 -67.34
N ALA A 261 -39.45 23.93 -67.87
CA ALA A 261 -39.17 22.73 -67.06
C ALA A 261 -38.04 22.96 -66.04
N ALA A 262 -37.00 23.71 -66.42
CA ALA A 262 -35.94 24.12 -65.49
C ALA A 262 -36.49 25.05 -64.40
N THR A 263 -37.37 25.98 -64.75
CA THR A 263 -38.02 26.89 -63.79
C THR A 263 -38.85 26.13 -62.76
N ASP A 264 -39.65 25.16 -63.20
CA ASP A 264 -40.47 24.33 -62.31
C ASP A 264 -39.61 23.50 -61.34
N ARG A 265 -38.49 22.94 -61.83
CA ARG A 265 -37.52 22.24 -60.98
C ARG A 265 -36.89 23.17 -59.94
N ILE A 266 -36.53 24.39 -60.31
CA ILE A 266 -35.98 25.38 -59.37
C ILE A 266 -37.00 25.71 -58.29
N ASN A 267 -38.28 25.87 -58.64
CA ASN A 267 -39.33 26.16 -57.66
C ASN A 267 -39.53 24.98 -56.70
N SER A 268 -39.61 23.75 -57.20
CA SER A 268 -39.72 22.55 -56.37
C SER A 268 -38.54 22.39 -55.42
N LEU A 269 -37.31 22.61 -55.89
CA LEU A 269 -36.10 22.56 -55.05
C LEU A 269 -36.08 23.66 -53.99
N ARG A 270 -36.65 24.85 -54.28
CA ARG A 270 -36.77 25.94 -53.29
C ARG A 270 -37.77 25.59 -52.19
N GLU A 271 -38.89 24.98 -52.53
CA GLU A 271 -39.89 24.52 -51.55
C GLU A 271 -39.30 23.43 -50.64
N GLU A 272 -38.61 22.45 -51.22
CA GLU A 272 -37.92 21.40 -50.45
C GLU A 272 -36.83 21.99 -49.53
N GLN A 273 -36.04 22.96 -50.03
CA GLN A 273 -35.04 23.64 -49.21
C GLN A 273 -35.68 24.37 -48.01
N GLU A 274 -36.82 25.01 -48.22
CA GLU A 274 -37.53 25.70 -47.13
C GLU A 274 -38.10 24.72 -46.12
N GLN A 275 -38.67 23.61 -46.58
CA GLN A 275 -39.16 22.56 -45.70
C GLN A 275 -38.02 21.95 -44.86
N LEU A 276 -36.90 21.62 -45.49
CA LEU A 276 -35.71 21.11 -44.79
C LEU A 276 -35.16 22.13 -43.79
N ARG A 277 -35.20 23.43 -44.09
CA ARG A 277 -34.82 24.48 -43.12
C ARG A 277 -35.72 24.44 -41.89
N GLN A 278 -37.03 24.36 -42.07
CA GLN A 278 -37.99 24.32 -40.96
C GLN A 278 -37.84 23.07 -40.10
N GLU A 279 -37.65 21.91 -40.74
CA GLU A 279 -37.38 20.65 -40.04
C GLU A 279 -36.08 20.73 -39.24
N ASN A 280 -35.02 21.30 -39.81
CA ASN A 280 -33.74 21.46 -39.13
C ASN A 280 -33.85 22.38 -37.89
N ILE A 281 -34.59 23.48 -38.01
CA ILE A 281 -34.89 24.36 -36.86
C ILE A 281 -35.67 23.60 -35.77
N SER A 282 -36.67 22.81 -36.15
CA SER A 282 -37.45 22.00 -35.22
C SER A 282 -36.59 20.95 -34.49
N ILE A 283 -35.70 20.27 -35.23
CA ILE A 283 -34.75 19.29 -34.68
C ILE A 283 -33.80 19.97 -33.70
N LEU A 284 -33.24 21.12 -34.06
CA LEU A 284 -32.34 21.89 -33.19
C LEU A 284 -33.05 22.31 -31.90
N GLN A 285 -34.27 22.85 -31.98
CA GLN A 285 -35.04 23.25 -30.80
C GLN A 285 -35.42 22.07 -29.90
N SER A 286 -35.75 20.91 -30.49
CA SER A 286 -36.02 19.68 -29.75
C SER A 286 -34.73 19.15 -29.08
N SER A 287 -33.61 19.18 -29.79
CA SER A 287 -32.31 18.75 -29.26
C SER A 287 -31.88 19.62 -28.08
N GLN A 288 -31.97 20.94 -28.23
CA GLN A 288 -31.63 21.88 -27.16
C GLN A 288 -32.51 21.70 -25.92
N ARG A 289 -33.82 21.51 -26.10
CA ARG A 289 -34.72 21.21 -24.97
C ARG A 289 -34.37 19.89 -24.27
N LYS A 290 -33.99 18.84 -25.01
CA LYS A 290 -33.56 17.57 -24.41
C LYS A 290 -32.26 17.73 -23.62
N GLU A 291 -31.33 18.52 -24.14
CA GLU A 291 -30.07 18.83 -23.45
C GLU A 291 -30.31 19.62 -22.16
N GLU A 292 -31.18 20.64 -22.20
CA GLU A 292 -31.58 21.42 -21.01
C GLU A 292 -32.24 20.55 -19.93
N VAL A 293 -33.16 19.65 -20.31
CA VAL A 293 -33.79 18.71 -19.37
C VAL A 293 -32.76 17.76 -18.78
N THR A 294 -31.87 17.19 -19.61
CA THR A 294 -30.81 16.28 -19.14
C THR A 294 -29.86 16.98 -18.17
N LEU A 295 -29.54 18.25 -18.42
CA LEU A 295 -28.71 19.06 -17.55
C LEU A 295 -29.40 19.31 -16.20
N GLN A 296 -30.70 19.63 -16.21
CA GLN A 296 -31.49 19.80 -14.98
C GLN A 296 -31.55 18.50 -14.16
N ASP A 297 -31.83 17.36 -14.80
CA ASP A 297 -31.85 16.07 -14.13
C ASP A 297 -30.49 15.74 -13.49
N SER A 298 -29.40 15.98 -14.21
CA SER A 298 -28.04 15.78 -13.69
C SER A 298 -27.72 16.70 -12.51
N GLN A 299 -28.25 17.94 -12.50
CA GLN A 299 -28.08 18.86 -11.38
C GLN A 299 -28.84 18.38 -10.14
N VAL A 300 -30.07 17.89 -10.30
CA VAL A 300 -30.87 17.34 -9.20
C VAL A 300 -30.21 16.09 -8.62
N GLU A 301 -29.66 15.21 -9.47
CA GLU A 301 -28.90 14.04 -9.01
C GLU A 301 -27.65 14.45 -8.21
N LEU A 302 -26.89 15.43 -8.69
CA LEU A 302 -25.72 15.96 -7.99
C LEU A 302 -26.08 16.56 -6.63
N GLU A 303 -27.17 17.31 -6.55
CA GLU A 303 -27.64 17.91 -5.31
C GLU A 303 -28.11 16.83 -4.31
N THR A 304 -28.84 15.83 -4.78
CA THR A 304 -29.24 14.66 -3.97
C THR A 304 -28.02 13.91 -3.43
N TYR A 305 -27.01 13.70 -4.26
CA TYR A 305 -25.74 13.07 -3.84
C TYR A 305 -25.03 13.92 -2.77
N ARG A 306 -24.94 15.24 -2.95
CA ARG A 306 -24.34 16.15 -1.97
C ARG A 306 -25.05 16.10 -0.62
N GLN A 307 -26.38 16.19 -0.62
CA GLN A 307 -27.18 16.12 0.60
C GLN A 307 -27.02 14.77 1.31
N THR A 308 -27.06 13.67 0.55
CA THR A 308 -26.85 12.32 1.10
C THR A 308 -25.47 12.17 1.73
N ARG A 309 -24.43 12.67 1.05
CA ARG A 309 -23.05 12.62 1.58
C ARG A 309 -22.90 13.46 2.85
N GLN A 310 -23.49 14.65 2.89
CA GLN A 310 -23.51 15.47 4.09
C GLN A 310 -24.22 14.77 5.26
N GLY A 311 -25.37 14.14 5.00
CA GLY A 311 -26.07 13.36 6.03
C GLY A 311 -25.24 12.19 6.56
N LEU A 312 -24.49 11.51 5.70
CA LEU A 312 -23.55 10.47 6.11
C LEU A 312 -22.39 11.01 6.95
N ASP A 313 -21.82 12.16 6.60
CA ASP A 313 -20.75 12.81 7.37
C ASP A 313 -21.24 13.23 8.76
N GLU A 314 -22.46 13.79 8.85
CA GLU A 314 -23.10 14.12 10.12
C GLU A 314 -23.34 12.87 10.98
N MET A 315 -23.88 11.80 10.39
CA MET A 315 -24.08 10.52 11.08
C MET A 315 -22.75 9.93 11.56
N TYR A 316 -21.72 9.93 10.71
CA TYR A 316 -20.38 9.46 11.09
C TYR A 316 -19.82 10.24 12.27
N ASN A 317 -19.96 11.57 12.26
CA ASN A 317 -19.51 12.43 13.36
C ASN A 317 -20.26 12.13 14.67
N VAL A 318 -21.57 11.87 14.63
CA VAL A 318 -22.36 11.48 15.80
C VAL A 318 -21.89 10.13 16.34
N VAL A 319 -21.79 9.11 15.49
CA VAL A 319 -21.32 7.77 15.89
C VAL A 319 -19.91 7.83 16.46
N TRP A 320 -19.03 8.63 15.87
CA TRP A 320 -17.65 8.76 16.34
C TRP A 320 -17.56 9.46 17.71
N LYS A 321 -18.40 10.47 17.96
CA LYS A 321 -18.52 11.08 19.30
C LYS A 321 -19.02 10.08 20.33
N GLN A 322 -20.07 9.32 20.00
CA GLN A 322 -20.59 8.26 20.88
C GLN A 322 -19.54 7.19 21.18
N TYR A 323 -18.81 6.72 20.15
CA TYR A 323 -17.74 5.75 20.32
C TYR A 323 -16.64 6.24 21.27
N LYS A 324 -16.24 7.51 21.16
CA LYS A 324 -15.25 8.10 22.06
C LYS A 324 -15.72 8.15 23.50
N GLU A 325 -16.97 8.54 23.71
CA GLU A 325 -17.55 8.63 25.04
C GLU A 325 -17.70 7.25 25.68
N GLU A 326 -18.20 6.27 24.93
CA GLU A 326 -18.32 4.89 25.39
C GLU A 326 -16.94 4.29 25.74
N LYS A 327 -15.92 4.60 24.92
CA LYS A 327 -14.53 4.20 25.20
C LYS A 327 -14.02 4.82 26.50
N ARG A 328 -14.33 6.10 26.77
CA ARG A 328 -13.96 6.79 28.02
C ARG A 328 -14.62 6.12 29.22
N ILE A 329 -15.94 5.92 29.16
CA ILE A 329 -16.72 5.26 30.22
C ILE A 329 -16.17 3.86 30.51
N ARG A 330 -15.88 3.07 29.48
CA ARG A 330 -15.31 1.73 29.65
C ARG A 330 -13.95 1.74 30.34
N GLN A 331 -13.10 2.72 30.03
CA GLN A 331 -11.80 2.87 30.69
C GLN A 331 -11.94 3.27 32.17
N GLU A 332 -12.90 4.12 32.49
CA GLU A 332 -13.20 4.50 33.87
C GLU A 332 -13.74 3.31 34.66
N LEU A 333 -14.67 2.55 34.08
CA LEU A 333 -15.21 1.33 34.70
C LEU A 333 -14.14 0.27 34.93
N GLN A 334 -13.19 0.12 34.00
CA GLN A 334 -12.06 -0.80 34.14
C GLN A 334 -11.17 -0.41 35.34
N LYS A 335 -10.89 0.88 35.53
CA LYS A 335 -10.10 1.37 36.67
C LYS A 335 -10.83 1.15 37.99
N GLU A 336 -12.13 1.44 38.03
CA GLU A 336 -12.95 1.20 39.22
C GLU A 336 -12.98 -0.30 39.56
N LEU A 337 -13.12 -1.17 38.56
CA LEU A 337 -13.07 -2.61 38.76
C LEU A 337 -11.74 -3.09 39.35
N GLU A 338 -10.61 -2.57 38.84
CA GLU A 338 -9.27 -2.88 39.36
C GLU A 338 -9.13 -2.45 40.83
N LEU A 339 -9.66 -1.27 41.18
CA LEU A 339 -9.68 -0.78 42.56
C LEU A 339 -10.53 -1.69 43.47
N GLN A 340 -11.73 -2.07 43.03
CA GLN A 340 -12.62 -2.96 43.77
C GLN A 340 -11.99 -4.34 44.00
N VAL A 341 -11.29 -4.89 42.99
CA VAL A 341 -10.54 -6.14 43.12
C VAL A 341 -9.44 -6.01 44.17
N GLY A 342 -8.68 -4.91 44.15
CA GLY A 342 -7.64 -4.63 45.16
C GLY A 342 -8.21 -4.56 46.58
N LEU A 343 -9.27 -3.76 46.78
CA LEU A 343 -9.93 -3.63 48.08
C LEU A 343 -10.48 -4.96 48.60
N LYS A 344 -11.04 -5.80 47.71
CA LYS A 344 -11.51 -7.14 48.07
C LYS A 344 -10.36 -8.03 48.54
N GLN A 345 -9.22 -8.00 47.85
CA GLN A 345 -8.03 -8.77 48.25
C GLN A 345 -7.51 -8.32 49.61
N GLU A 346 -7.42 -7.01 49.85
CA GLU A 346 -7.01 -6.45 51.15
C GLU A 346 -7.98 -6.86 52.26
N MET A 347 -9.29 -6.79 52.01
CA MET A 347 -10.31 -7.20 52.96
C MET A 347 -10.24 -8.71 53.27
N GLU A 348 -10.00 -9.56 52.27
CA GLU A 348 -9.80 -11.00 52.47
C GLU A 348 -8.56 -11.30 53.33
N VAL A 349 -7.47 -10.56 53.14
CA VAL A 349 -6.25 -10.69 53.97
C VAL A 349 -6.54 -10.24 55.40
N ALA A 350 -7.18 -9.09 55.59
CA ALA A 350 -7.55 -8.58 56.90
C ALA A 350 -8.48 -9.56 57.65
N MET A 351 -9.45 -10.15 56.96
CA MET A 351 -10.35 -11.16 57.52
C MET A 351 -9.59 -12.41 57.99
N LYS A 352 -8.67 -12.94 57.17
CA LYS A 352 -7.84 -14.10 57.57
C LYS A 352 -6.94 -13.80 58.76
N LEU A 353 -6.39 -12.60 58.86
CA LEU A 353 -5.60 -12.17 60.02
C LEU A 353 -6.46 -12.09 61.28
N LEU A 354 -7.68 -11.55 61.16
CA LEU A 354 -8.63 -11.48 62.27
C LEU A 354 -9.08 -12.87 62.71
N GLU A 355 -9.39 -13.77 61.78
CA GLU A 355 -9.71 -15.17 62.08
C GLU A 355 -8.57 -15.85 62.84
N LYS A 356 -7.32 -15.65 62.39
CA LYS A 356 -6.13 -16.16 63.08
C LYS A 356 -6.02 -15.62 64.51
N ASP A 357 -6.15 -14.30 64.71
CA ASP A 357 -6.12 -13.71 66.06
C ASP A 357 -7.23 -14.28 66.95
N ILE A 358 -8.46 -14.41 66.43
CA ILE A 358 -9.57 -15.04 67.18
C ILE A 358 -9.21 -16.47 67.60
N HIS A 359 -8.61 -17.26 66.72
CA HIS A 359 -8.16 -18.62 67.06
C HIS A 359 -7.09 -18.62 68.15
N GLU A 360 -6.06 -17.77 68.03
CA GLU A 360 -5.01 -17.63 69.05
C GLU A 360 -5.59 -17.16 70.41
N LYS A 361 -6.55 -16.23 70.40
CA LYS A 361 -7.26 -15.79 71.62
C LYS A 361 -8.14 -16.90 72.21
N LYS A 362 -8.76 -17.75 71.38
CA LYS A 362 -9.52 -18.91 71.86
C LYS A 362 -8.61 -19.95 72.52
N ASP A 363 -7.45 -20.23 71.93
CA ASP A 363 -6.49 -21.20 72.46
C ASP A 363 -5.90 -20.71 73.79
N THR A 364 -5.51 -19.42 73.87
CA THR A 364 -5.06 -18.82 75.13
C THR A 364 -6.14 -18.83 76.20
N LEU A 365 -7.41 -18.54 75.85
CA LEU A 365 -8.53 -18.64 76.79
C LEU A 365 -8.73 -20.09 77.28
N ALA A 366 -8.60 -21.08 76.41
CA ALA A 366 -8.69 -22.49 76.77
C ALA A 366 -7.56 -22.90 77.75
N ALA A 367 -6.33 -22.48 77.48
CA ALA A 367 -5.19 -22.70 78.38
C ALA A 367 -5.41 -22.04 79.76
N LEU A 368 -5.89 -20.79 79.80
CA LEU A 368 -6.21 -20.10 81.06
C LEU A 368 -7.33 -20.80 81.84
N ARG A 369 -8.37 -21.32 81.16
CA ARG A 369 -9.43 -22.12 81.80
C ARG A 369 -8.85 -23.40 82.40
N GLN A 370 -7.97 -24.10 81.68
CA GLN A 370 -7.31 -25.30 82.19
C GLN A 370 -6.44 -24.98 83.42
N GLN A 371 -5.68 -23.88 83.39
CA GLN A 371 -4.90 -23.41 84.55
C GLN A 371 -5.81 -23.10 85.74
N LEU A 372 -6.96 -22.44 85.52
CA LEU A 372 -7.92 -22.14 86.57
C LEU A 372 -8.46 -23.44 87.21
N ASP A 373 -8.77 -24.46 86.41
CA ASP A 373 -9.27 -25.74 86.94
C ASP A 373 -8.18 -26.53 87.68
N GLN A 374 -6.92 -26.46 87.22
CA GLN A 374 -5.78 -26.98 87.97
C GLN A 374 -5.63 -26.29 89.33
N VAL A 375 -5.73 -24.97 89.38
CA VAL A 375 -5.68 -24.20 90.65
C VAL A 375 -6.84 -24.56 91.57
N LYS A 376 -8.06 -24.72 91.05
CA LYS A 376 -9.20 -25.20 91.85
C LYS A 376 -8.95 -26.60 92.43
N SER A 377 -8.43 -27.52 91.63
CA SER A 377 -8.07 -28.88 92.07
C SER A 377 -6.98 -28.85 93.15
N LEU A 378 -5.94 -28.04 92.96
CA LEU A 378 -4.91 -27.78 93.95
C LEU A 378 -5.48 -27.21 95.26
N ASN A 379 -6.37 -26.22 95.17
CA ASN A 379 -7.00 -25.62 96.34
C ASN A 379 -7.88 -26.63 97.09
N LEU A 380 -8.66 -27.44 96.38
CA LEU A 380 -9.45 -28.53 96.97
C LEU A 380 -8.55 -29.57 97.65
N ASN A 381 -7.45 -29.98 97.01
CA ASN A 381 -6.47 -30.90 97.59
C ASN A 381 -5.79 -30.31 98.82
N MET A 382 -5.43 -29.02 98.79
CA MET A 382 -4.87 -28.32 99.96
C MET A 382 -5.86 -28.26 101.11
N TYR A 383 -7.14 -27.95 100.83
CA TYR A 383 -8.20 -27.95 101.83
C TYR A 383 -8.38 -29.33 102.47
N ASN A 384 -8.44 -30.39 101.66
CA ASN A 384 -8.50 -31.77 102.15
C ASN A 384 -7.28 -32.14 103.00
N LYS A 385 -6.06 -31.80 102.55
CA LYS A 385 -4.84 -32.00 103.34
C LYS A 385 -4.86 -31.22 104.66
N ALA A 386 -5.36 -29.98 104.66
CA ALA A 386 -5.51 -29.19 105.88
C ALA A 386 -6.52 -29.83 106.86
N GLN A 387 -7.62 -30.41 106.37
CA GLN A 387 -8.55 -31.18 107.20
C GLN A 387 -7.87 -32.43 107.79
N VAL A 388 -7.09 -33.18 107.01
CA VAL A 388 -6.31 -34.33 107.51
C VAL A 388 -5.30 -33.89 108.57
N LEU A 389 -4.58 -32.79 108.35
CA LEU A 389 -3.67 -32.23 109.34
C LEU A 389 -4.40 -31.77 110.62
N MET A 390 -5.61 -31.22 110.51
CA MET A 390 -6.44 -30.92 111.68
C MET A 390 -6.83 -32.21 112.43
N HIS A 391 -7.20 -33.26 111.72
CA HIS A 391 -7.51 -34.57 112.31
C HIS A 391 -6.30 -35.16 113.04
N LEU A 392 -5.14 -35.23 112.38
CA LEU A 392 -3.89 -35.69 112.97
C LEU A 392 -3.46 -34.82 114.16
N LYS A 393 -3.72 -33.51 114.14
CA LYS A 393 -3.47 -32.61 115.27
C LYS A 393 -4.41 -32.90 116.44
N TYR A 394 -5.67 -33.23 116.19
CA TYR A 394 -6.61 -33.66 117.22
C TYR A 394 -6.19 -35.01 117.82
N GLU A 395 -5.83 -35.99 116.98
CA GLU A 395 -5.31 -37.28 117.41
C GLU A 395 -4.02 -37.14 118.22
N SER A 396 -3.04 -36.36 117.74
CA SER A 396 -1.79 -36.07 118.45
C SER A 396 -2.04 -35.37 119.79
N LYS A 397 -3.01 -34.46 119.87
CA LYS A 397 -3.40 -33.82 121.14
C LYS A 397 -4.10 -34.79 122.08
N SER A 398 -4.94 -35.70 121.57
CA SER A 398 -5.55 -36.77 122.37
C SER A 398 -4.50 -37.76 122.89
N PHE A 399 -3.53 -38.12 122.04
CA PHE A 399 -2.38 -38.94 122.40
C PHE A 399 -1.56 -38.25 123.48
N SER A 400 -1.26 -36.95 123.33
CA SER A 400 -0.57 -36.14 124.33
C SER A 400 -1.35 -35.98 125.65
N LEU A 401 -2.69 -35.99 125.64
CA LEU A 401 -3.51 -35.95 126.86
C LEU A 401 -3.58 -37.31 127.57
N ASN A 402 -3.55 -38.40 126.81
CA ASN A 402 -3.56 -39.75 127.34
C ASN A 402 -2.14 -40.24 127.72
N PHE A 403 -1.09 -39.61 127.19
CA PHE A 403 0.31 -39.95 127.46
C PHE A 403 0.70 -39.88 128.95
N PRO A 404 0.26 -38.88 129.75
CA PRO A 404 0.47 -38.87 131.20
C PRO A 404 -0.21 -40.03 131.92
N ASN A 405 -1.45 -40.39 131.53
CA ASN A 405 -2.15 -41.54 132.13
C ASN A 405 -1.47 -42.87 131.77
N MET A 406 -1.00 -43.00 130.53
CA MET A 406 -0.21 -44.15 130.09
C MET A 406 1.15 -44.23 130.81
N LEU A 407 1.77 -43.07 131.10
CA LEU A 407 2.99 -42.96 131.91
C LEU A 407 2.73 -43.24 133.39
N ASP A 408 1.56 -42.90 133.92
CA ASP A 408 1.12 -43.25 135.28
C ASP A 408 0.86 -44.76 135.37
N ASP A 409 0.18 -45.37 134.40
CA ASP A 409 -0.03 -46.83 134.33
C ASP A 409 1.32 -47.56 134.24
N LEU A 410 2.24 -47.05 133.41
CA LEU A 410 3.61 -47.56 133.32
C LEU A 410 4.40 -47.29 134.62
N GLY A 411 4.16 -46.16 135.28
CA GLY A 411 4.75 -45.74 136.54
C GLY A 411 4.28 -46.58 137.72
N VAL A 412 3.02 -47.04 137.74
CA VAL A 412 2.49 -48.00 138.71
C VAL A 412 3.14 -49.37 138.50
N LEU A 413 3.32 -49.79 137.24
CA LEU A 413 4.06 -51.00 136.88
C LEU A 413 5.54 -50.90 137.28
N LEU A 414 6.18 -49.76 137.04
CA LEU A 414 7.57 -49.48 137.41
C LEU A 414 7.74 -49.35 138.92
N HIS A 415 6.81 -48.74 139.66
CA HIS A 415 6.85 -48.67 141.11
C HIS A 415 6.73 -50.05 141.72
N LYS A 416 5.84 -50.90 141.18
CA LYS A 416 5.74 -52.31 141.56
C LYS A 416 7.04 -53.08 141.26
N TYR A 417 7.63 -52.85 140.08
CA TYR A 417 8.90 -53.46 139.68
C TYR A 417 10.10 -52.95 140.50
N VAL A 418 10.14 -51.67 140.85
CA VAL A 418 11.17 -51.04 141.69
C VAL A 418 11.01 -51.47 143.14
N GLU A 419 9.79 -51.62 143.65
CA GLU A 419 9.53 -52.18 144.98
C GLU A 419 9.94 -53.66 145.06
N ASP A 420 9.67 -54.43 144.00
CA ASP A 420 10.17 -55.79 143.83
C ASP A 420 11.71 -55.83 143.70
N CYS A 421 12.31 -54.87 142.98
CA CYS A 421 13.76 -54.77 142.83
C CYS A 421 14.48 -54.24 144.09
N CYS A 422 13.88 -53.35 144.88
CA CYS A 422 14.42 -52.87 146.16
C CYS A 422 14.46 -53.99 147.21
N ARG A 423 13.50 -54.93 147.19
CA ARG A 423 13.57 -56.17 147.99
C ARG A 423 14.70 -57.10 147.54
N LEU A 424 15.07 -57.07 146.27
CA LEU A 424 16.17 -57.84 145.69
C LEU A 424 17.54 -57.15 145.85
N PHE A 425 17.60 -55.81 145.93
CA PHE A 425 18.86 -55.04 145.91
C PHE A 425 19.43 -54.72 147.31
N GLU A 426 18.69 -54.94 148.40
CA GLU A 426 19.28 -55.07 149.75
C GLU A 426 20.11 -56.37 149.92
N SER A 427 20.11 -57.26 148.91
CA SER A 427 20.85 -58.52 148.95
C SER A 427 22.19 -58.53 148.19
N CYS A 428 22.53 -57.52 147.39
CA CYS A 428 23.82 -57.36 146.69
C CYS A 428 23.87 -55.94 146.09
N GLY A 429 24.79 -55.00 146.35
CA GLY A 429 26.20 -55.16 146.69
C GLY A 429 27.09 -54.74 145.51
N LEU A 430 27.40 -53.43 145.42
CA LEU A 430 28.62 -52.83 144.81
C LEU A 430 28.86 -53.01 143.28
N ALA A 431 28.69 -51.92 142.51
CA ALA A 431 29.71 -51.29 141.64
C ALA A 431 29.08 -50.38 140.57
N LEU A 432 29.26 -49.06 140.76
CA LEU A 432 29.03 -48.00 139.78
C LEU A 432 30.20 -47.95 138.79
N SER A 433 29.93 -47.64 137.51
CA SER A 433 30.41 -46.42 136.80
C SER A 433 30.58 -46.63 135.28
N ASP A 434 29.86 -45.78 134.54
CA ASP A 434 30.37 -44.88 133.48
C ASP A 434 30.71 -45.38 132.07
N ASP A 435 29.87 -44.87 131.15
CA ASP A 435 30.21 -44.00 130.03
C ASP A 435 30.62 -44.56 128.65
N ASN A 436 29.62 -44.51 127.76
CA ASN A 436 29.59 -43.65 126.56
C ASN A 436 30.95 -43.25 125.93
N VAL A 437 31.25 -43.80 124.75
CA VAL A 437 31.85 -43.01 123.66
C VAL A 437 31.22 -43.42 122.33
N TRP A 438 30.38 -42.51 121.82
CA TRP A 438 29.78 -42.48 120.48
C TRP A 438 30.90 -42.44 119.42
N SER A 439 31.01 -43.49 118.61
CA SER A 439 32.11 -43.70 117.67
C SER A 439 32.09 -42.72 116.51
N HIS A 440 33.22 -42.03 116.35
CA HIS A 440 33.67 -41.16 115.25
C HIS A 440 33.54 -41.75 113.82
N GLN A 441 32.96 -42.94 113.68
CA GLN A 441 32.80 -43.73 112.46
C GLN A 441 31.61 -43.23 111.62
N GLU A 442 30.47 -42.94 112.25
CA GLU A 442 29.23 -42.51 111.54
C GLU A 442 29.36 -41.11 110.93
N LEU A 443 30.19 -40.23 111.53
CA LEU A 443 30.41 -38.87 111.02
C LEU A 443 31.24 -38.86 109.72
N LEU A 444 32.17 -39.80 109.56
CA LEU A 444 32.99 -39.94 108.36
C LEU A 444 32.19 -40.55 107.20
N GLU A 445 31.28 -41.48 107.49
CA GLU A 445 30.36 -42.05 106.49
C GLU A 445 29.39 -40.99 105.96
N LEU A 446 28.81 -40.17 106.84
CA LEU A 446 27.95 -39.04 106.44
C LEU A 446 28.69 -37.96 105.64
N GLN A 447 29.98 -37.72 105.92
CA GLN A 447 30.79 -36.79 105.13
C GLN A 447 31.14 -37.35 103.75
N HIS A 448 31.33 -38.66 103.62
CA HIS A 448 31.56 -39.31 102.33
C HIS A 448 30.29 -39.30 101.46
N GLU A 449 29.15 -39.59 102.06
CA GLU A 449 27.84 -39.61 101.38
C GLU A 449 27.42 -38.20 100.92
N LYS A 450 27.70 -37.16 101.74
CA LYS A 450 27.54 -35.75 101.34
C LYS A 450 28.39 -35.39 100.12
N LYS A 451 29.63 -35.90 100.03
CA LYS A 451 30.55 -35.59 98.94
C LYS A 451 30.12 -36.26 97.63
N GLN A 452 29.60 -37.49 97.72
CA GLN A 452 29.02 -38.19 96.56
C GLN A 452 27.75 -37.49 96.05
N LEU A 453 26.87 -37.03 96.95
CA LEU A 453 25.66 -36.29 96.58
C LEU A 453 25.97 -34.92 95.97
N GLN A 454 27.02 -34.21 96.42
CA GLN A 454 27.45 -32.96 95.80
C GLN A 454 27.98 -33.17 94.38
N GLN A 455 28.74 -34.24 94.15
CA GLN A 455 29.30 -34.55 92.83
C GLN A 455 28.19 -34.93 91.83
N LEU A 456 27.19 -35.69 92.27
CA LEU A 456 26.01 -36.02 91.44
C LEU A 456 25.17 -34.78 91.09
N CYS A 457 25.12 -33.79 91.99
CA CYS A 457 24.39 -32.54 91.76
C CYS A 457 25.11 -31.64 90.75
N GLU A 458 26.44 -31.56 90.79
CA GLU A 458 27.26 -30.83 89.80
C GLU A 458 27.19 -31.48 88.40
N GLU A 459 27.18 -32.81 88.31
CA GLU A 459 27.00 -33.53 87.05
C GLU A 459 25.60 -33.29 86.43
N GLN A 460 24.54 -33.25 87.26
CA GLN A 460 23.20 -32.90 86.79
C GLN A 460 23.09 -31.42 86.35
N GLU A 461 23.81 -30.52 87.03
CA GLU A 461 23.83 -29.09 86.67
C GLU A 461 24.60 -28.84 85.35
N GLN A 462 25.69 -29.58 85.10
CA GLN A 462 26.37 -29.59 83.80
C GLN A 462 25.49 -30.16 82.67
N ALA A 463 24.76 -31.26 82.93
CA ALA A 463 23.81 -31.82 81.95
C ALA A 463 22.66 -30.83 81.62
N LEU A 464 22.20 -30.06 82.61
CA LEU A 464 21.22 -28.98 82.44
C LEU A 464 21.78 -27.78 81.66
N GLN A 465 23.07 -27.44 81.84
CA GLN A 465 23.73 -26.39 81.06
C GLN A 465 24.00 -26.80 79.60
N GLU A 466 24.39 -28.06 79.34
CA GLU A 466 24.56 -28.57 77.96
C GLU A 466 23.22 -28.68 77.21
N MET A 467 22.14 -29.13 77.88
CA MET A 467 20.79 -29.07 77.31
C MET A 467 20.32 -27.64 77.06
N GLY A 468 20.67 -26.69 77.95
CA GLY A 468 20.40 -25.26 77.78
C GLY A 468 21.09 -24.66 76.55
N LEU A 469 22.34 -25.04 76.28
CA LEU A 469 23.06 -24.61 75.07
C LEU A 469 22.49 -25.23 73.79
N HIS A 470 22.04 -26.49 73.85
CA HIS A 470 21.37 -27.16 72.72
C HIS A 470 19.98 -26.56 72.40
N LEU A 471 19.24 -26.10 73.42
CA LEU A 471 17.95 -25.44 73.25
C LEU A 471 18.08 -24.01 72.70
N ILE A 472 19.14 -23.27 73.06
CA ILE A 472 19.41 -21.93 72.49
C ILE A 472 19.74 -22.01 70.99
N PHE A 473 20.39 -23.09 70.53
CA PHE A 473 20.65 -23.31 69.11
C PHE A 473 19.43 -23.82 68.31
N LEU A 474 18.46 -24.47 68.98
CA LEU A 474 17.22 -24.95 68.37
C LEU A 474 16.11 -23.88 68.30
N PHE A 475 16.17 -22.84 69.14
CA PHE A 475 15.15 -21.79 69.23
C PHE A 475 15.56 -20.40 68.70
N GLN A 476 16.76 -20.24 68.13
CA GLN A 476 17.02 -19.15 67.20
C GLN A 476 16.62 -19.58 65.79
N GLY A 477 15.30 -19.61 65.54
CA GLY A 477 14.77 -19.60 64.19
C GLY A 477 15.36 -18.40 63.46
N HIS A 478 16.35 -18.63 62.61
CA HIS A 478 16.88 -17.60 61.73
C HIS A 478 15.71 -17.16 60.85
N ALA A 479 15.29 -15.91 61.04
CA ALA A 479 14.18 -15.34 60.28
C ALA A 479 14.44 -15.55 58.79
N TRP A 480 13.46 -16.13 58.09
CA TRP A 480 13.55 -16.37 56.65
C TRP A 480 13.80 -15.05 55.94
N LEU A 481 15.01 -14.89 55.39
CA LEU A 481 15.42 -13.61 54.84
C LEU A 481 14.57 -13.32 53.59
N LYS A 482 13.95 -12.13 53.54
CA LYS A 482 13.15 -11.73 52.38
C LYS A 482 14.07 -11.55 51.18
N ASP A 483 13.57 -11.91 49.99
CA ASP A 483 14.36 -11.83 48.76
C ASP A 483 14.88 -10.41 48.49
N ASP A 484 14.12 -9.38 48.83
CA ASP A 484 14.47 -7.98 48.59
C ASP A 484 15.65 -7.48 49.44
N GLU A 485 15.91 -8.13 50.58
CA GLU A 485 16.96 -7.75 51.53
C GLU A 485 18.33 -8.35 51.15
N ALA A 486 18.36 -9.36 50.27
CA ALA A 486 19.59 -10.00 49.82
C ALA A 486 20.03 -9.52 48.43
N THR A 487 21.06 -8.67 48.37
CA THR A 487 21.68 -8.20 47.12
C THR A 487 22.80 -9.14 46.63
N GLN A 488 23.41 -9.91 47.55
CA GLN A 488 24.55 -10.78 47.27
C GLN A 488 24.37 -12.16 47.91
N CYS A 489 24.99 -13.18 47.31
CA CYS A 489 25.01 -14.54 47.85
C CYS A 489 25.72 -14.58 49.20
N LYS A 490 25.07 -15.10 50.24
CA LYS A 490 25.62 -15.15 51.61
C LYS A 490 26.98 -15.84 51.71
N GLN A 491 27.26 -16.84 50.86
CA GLN A 491 28.52 -17.59 50.90
C GLN A 491 29.61 -17.01 50.00
N CYS A 492 29.31 -16.79 48.72
CA CYS A 492 30.33 -16.34 47.75
C CYS A 492 30.38 -14.82 47.53
N GLN A 493 29.48 -14.07 48.17
CA GLN A 493 29.39 -12.60 48.13
C GLN A 493 29.24 -12.00 46.72
N LYS A 494 28.90 -12.81 45.72
CA LYS A 494 28.60 -12.35 44.36
C LYS A 494 27.17 -11.81 44.28
N GLU A 495 26.99 -10.69 43.60
CA GLU A 495 25.68 -10.06 43.38
C GLU A 495 24.71 -10.96 42.61
N PHE A 496 23.46 -10.92 43.03
CA PHE A 496 22.36 -11.58 42.32
C PHE A 496 21.98 -10.80 41.07
N SER A 497 21.57 -11.52 40.03
CA SER A 497 21.19 -10.95 38.75
C SER A 497 20.15 -11.84 38.07
N ILE A 498 19.64 -11.43 36.90
CA ILE A 498 18.67 -12.23 36.14
C ILE A 498 19.20 -13.65 35.85
N SER A 499 20.52 -13.79 35.63
CA SER A 499 21.18 -15.08 35.39
C SER A 499 21.61 -15.80 36.67
N ARG A 500 21.85 -15.07 37.77
CA ARG A 500 22.16 -15.64 39.10
C ARG A 500 20.95 -15.50 40.02
N ARG A 501 20.08 -16.50 39.99
CA ARG A 501 18.84 -16.54 40.79
C ARG A 501 19.13 -16.79 42.29
N LYS A 502 18.21 -16.32 43.12
CA LYS A 502 18.20 -16.43 44.58
C LYS A 502 17.61 -17.77 45.02
N HIS A 503 18.22 -18.42 46.01
CA HIS A 503 17.75 -19.69 46.57
C HIS A 503 17.95 -19.72 48.09
N HIS A 504 16.88 -19.98 48.85
CA HIS A 504 16.97 -20.11 50.31
C HIS A 504 17.53 -21.47 50.76
N CYS A 505 18.31 -21.45 51.83
CA CYS A 505 18.63 -22.66 52.58
C CYS A 505 17.47 -23.00 53.53
N ARG A 506 16.90 -24.20 53.44
CA ARG A 506 15.75 -24.61 54.28
C ARG A 506 16.11 -24.90 55.74
N ASN A 507 17.41 -24.93 56.07
CA ASN A 507 17.90 -25.09 57.43
C ASN A 507 18.23 -23.76 58.12
N CYS A 508 18.93 -22.83 57.44
CA CYS A 508 19.37 -21.57 58.05
C CYS A 508 18.63 -20.29 57.56
N GLY A 509 17.75 -20.39 56.56
CA GLY A 509 16.91 -19.27 56.11
C GLY A 509 17.59 -18.18 55.26
N ASP A 510 18.93 -18.16 55.17
CA ASP A 510 19.70 -17.24 54.32
C ASP A 510 19.58 -17.56 52.82
N ILE A 511 19.94 -16.59 51.95
CA ILE A 511 19.83 -16.67 50.49
C ILE A 511 21.21 -16.90 49.82
N TYR A 512 21.26 -17.89 48.93
CA TYR A 512 22.45 -18.37 48.23
C TYR A 512 22.22 -18.47 46.72
N CYS A 513 23.29 -18.54 45.94
CA CYS A 513 23.21 -18.91 44.52
C CYS A 513 23.16 -20.44 44.35
N SER A 514 22.76 -20.92 43.17
CA SER A 514 22.61 -22.36 42.88
C SER A 514 23.87 -23.16 43.20
N ASN A 515 25.07 -22.60 42.95
CA ASN A 515 26.33 -23.30 43.19
C ASN A 515 26.65 -23.47 44.68
N CYS A 516 26.23 -22.53 45.54
CA CYS A 516 26.51 -22.55 46.98
C CYS A 516 25.42 -23.26 47.79
N SER A 517 24.41 -23.80 47.11
CA SER A 517 23.26 -24.48 47.71
C SER A 517 22.83 -25.65 46.83
N SER A 518 23.79 -26.36 46.25
CA SER A 518 23.53 -27.37 45.22
C SER A 518 23.00 -28.69 45.78
N ASN A 519 23.11 -28.89 47.10
CA ASN A 519 22.77 -30.13 47.76
C ASN A 519 21.36 -30.10 48.39
N GLU A 520 20.74 -31.27 48.49
CA GLU A 520 19.46 -31.49 49.16
C GLU A 520 19.60 -32.52 50.28
N LEU A 521 18.97 -32.26 51.42
CA LEU A 521 19.03 -33.13 52.59
C LEU A 521 17.63 -33.30 53.20
N ALA A 522 17.33 -34.49 53.72
CA ALA A 522 16.10 -34.72 54.48
C ALA A 522 16.19 -34.00 55.84
N LEU A 523 15.36 -32.97 56.03
CA LEU A 523 15.27 -32.25 57.30
C LEU A 523 14.02 -32.71 58.07
N PRO A 524 14.05 -32.81 59.42
CA PRO A 524 12.91 -33.30 60.21
C PRO A 524 11.59 -32.55 59.98
N SER A 525 11.67 -31.27 59.62
CA SER A 525 10.50 -30.41 59.36
C SER A 525 9.92 -30.53 57.94
N TYR A 526 10.52 -31.35 57.05
CA TYR A 526 10.12 -31.47 55.66
C TYR A 526 9.96 -32.95 55.24
N PRO A 527 8.88 -33.31 54.54
CA PRO A 527 8.60 -34.71 54.17
C PRO A 527 9.47 -35.25 53.03
N ARG A 528 10.26 -34.40 52.37
CA ARG A 528 11.16 -34.75 51.25
C ARG A 528 12.50 -34.03 51.41
N PRO A 529 13.59 -34.50 50.79
CA PRO A 529 14.86 -33.77 50.76
C PRO A 529 14.66 -32.34 50.27
N VAL A 530 15.23 -31.39 50.99
CA VAL A 530 15.11 -29.96 50.70
C VAL A 530 16.48 -29.32 50.57
N ARG A 531 16.56 -28.28 49.76
CA ARG A 531 17.79 -27.56 49.46
C ARG A 531 18.41 -26.94 50.71
N VAL A 532 19.69 -27.21 50.90
CA VAL A 532 20.52 -26.63 51.98
C VAL A 532 21.79 -26.01 51.39
N CYS A 533 22.33 -24.98 52.04
CA CYS A 533 23.64 -24.44 51.67
C CYS A 533 24.75 -25.46 51.98
N ASP A 534 25.90 -25.32 51.32
CA ASP A 534 26.99 -26.31 51.45
C ASP A 534 27.49 -26.46 52.90
N VAL A 535 27.46 -25.36 53.66
CA VAL A 535 27.81 -25.36 55.10
C VAL A 535 26.81 -26.19 55.90
N CYS A 536 25.51 -25.95 55.72
CA CYS A 536 24.46 -26.71 56.41
C CYS A 536 24.49 -28.19 56.01
N HIS A 537 24.73 -28.49 54.73
CA HIS A 537 24.86 -29.86 54.25
C HIS A 537 25.98 -30.60 54.97
N THR A 538 27.16 -29.98 55.09
CA THR A 538 28.33 -30.59 55.75
C THR A 538 28.09 -30.82 57.24
N LEU A 539 27.57 -29.81 57.96
CA LEU A 539 27.33 -29.90 59.40
C LEU A 539 26.25 -30.94 59.76
N LEU A 540 25.20 -31.04 58.96
CA LEU A 540 24.10 -31.97 59.21
C LEU A 540 24.48 -33.41 58.86
N LEU A 541 25.33 -33.63 57.84
CA LEU A 541 25.89 -34.95 57.55
C LEU A 541 26.82 -35.44 58.66
N GLN A 542 27.66 -34.57 59.22
CA GLN A 542 28.52 -34.93 60.36
C GLN A 542 27.71 -35.35 61.60
N ARG A 543 26.59 -34.66 61.87
CA ARG A 543 25.69 -34.99 62.99
C ARG A 543 24.93 -36.31 62.81
N SER A 544 24.64 -36.69 61.58
CA SER A 544 23.98 -37.98 61.28
C SER A 544 24.97 -39.15 61.34
N SER A 545 26.27 -38.93 61.14
CA SER A 545 27.30 -39.96 61.35
C SER A 545 27.67 -40.21 62.82
N THR A 546 27.44 -39.26 63.74
CA THR A 546 27.74 -39.41 65.17
C THR A 546 26.59 -39.96 66.01
N SER A 547 25.44 -40.24 65.39
CA SER A 547 24.23 -40.78 66.02
C SER A 547 23.92 -42.23 65.62
N SER A 548 24.93 -42.93 65.07
CA SER A 548 24.89 -44.37 64.74
C SER A 548 25.74 -45.18 65.71
#